data_AF-A0A7Y3I9Y8-F1
#
_entry.id   AF-A0A7Y3I9Y8-F1
#
_cell.length_a   1.000
_cell.length_b   1.000
_cell.length_c   1.000
_cell.angle_alpha   90.00
_cell.angle_beta   90.00
_cell.angle_gamma   90.00
#
_symmetry.space_group_name_H-M   'P 1'
#
loop_
_entity.id
_entity.type
_entity.pdbx_description
1 polymer ?
#
loop_
_entity_poly.entity_id
_entity_poly.type
_entity_poly.pdbx_seq_one_letter_code
_entity_poly.pdbx_strand_id
1 'polypeptide(L)'
;MRRGLIRTAAWILGSLASLMVLFVVVGLALPHTVEVTRSVTLDASPAEVFPHLDDLEAWTAWTPWGDVESHIEGNSRGTGAARVWDDPNLGSGTLTITNVAPLRSVDYRAEVEGGLTFLGTLSVRPEGPGTSLVWTESVSWGMNPLMGWTGLTLGNAQGRQLEGSLDRLRRLVAGSNGPNPPGR
;
A
#
# COMPACT_ATOMS: atom_id res chain seq x y z
N MET A 1 -4.18 -59.21 1.27
CA MET A 1 -4.56 -57.90 0.69
C MET A 1 -4.39 -56.69 1.62
N ARG A 2 -4.79 -56.71 2.90
CA ARG A 2 -4.79 -55.51 3.79
C ARG A 2 -3.42 -54.91 4.16
N ARG A 3 -2.34 -55.70 4.24
CA ARG A 3 -0.99 -55.23 4.66
C ARG A 3 -0.26 -54.37 3.62
N GLY A 4 -0.55 -54.56 2.32
CA GLY A 4 0.04 -53.75 1.24
C GLY A 4 -0.54 -52.33 1.20
N LEU A 5 -1.86 -52.22 1.42
CA LEU A 5 -2.60 -50.96 1.41
C LEU A 5 -2.17 -50.00 2.54
N ILE A 6 -1.86 -50.55 3.73
CA ILE A 6 -1.41 -49.76 4.89
C ILE A 6 -0.01 -49.18 4.65
N ARG A 7 0.88 -49.94 4.00
CA ARG A 7 2.23 -49.46 3.66
C ARG A 7 2.20 -48.37 2.60
N THR A 8 1.40 -48.51 1.55
CA THR A 8 1.24 -47.46 0.54
C THR A 8 0.58 -46.21 1.12
N ALA A 9 -0.45 -46.37 1.96
CA ALA A 9 -1.06 -45.23 2.66
C ALA A 9 -0.03 -44.50 3.54
N ALA A 10 0.76 -45.22 4.34
CA ALA A 10 1.80 -44.62 5.17
C ALA A 10 2.87 -43.87 4.36
N TRP A 11 3.23 -44.36 3.17
CA TRP A 11 4.18 -43.68 2.28
C TRP A 11 3.59 -42.41 1.66
N ILE A 12 2.32 -42.45 1.26
CA ILE A 12 1.60 -41.29 0.74
C ILE A 12 1.48 -40.22 1.83
N LEU A 13 1.08 -40.61 3.04
CA LEU A 13 0.98 -39.71 4.20
C LEU A 13 2.34 -39.11 4.58
N GLY A 14 3.40 -39.91 4.61
CA GLY A 14 4.76 -39.44 4.90
C GLY A 14 5.31 -38.49 3.83
N SER A 15 5.06 -38.80 2.55
CA SER A 15 5.38 -37.93 1.41
C SER A 15 4.65 -36.59 1.51
N LEU A 16 3.34 -36.62 1.78
CA LEU A 16 2.51 -35.42 1.89
C LEU A 16 2.94 -34.57 3.10
N ALA A 17 3.24 -35.19 4.23
CA ALA A 17 3.77 -34.50 5.40
C ALA A 17 5.13 -33.85 5.12
N SER A 18 6.03 -34.56 4.43
CA SER A 18 7.35 -34.01 4.05
C SER A 18 7.21 -32.82 3.09
N LEU A 19 6.30 -32.90 2.12
CA LEU A 19 6.01 -31.80 1.20
C LEU A 19 5.42 -30.58 1.94
N MET A 20 4.53 -30.82 2.90
CA MET A 20 3.95 -29.76 3.73
C MET A 20 5.00 -29.09 4.61
N VAL A 21 5.91 -29.86 5.22
CA VAL A 21 7.04 -29.32 6.00
C VAL A 21 7.95 -28.48 5.10
N LEU A 22 8.29 -28.98 3.90
CA LEU A 22 9.11 -28.24 2.96
C LEU A 22 8.43 -26.93 2.53
N PHE A 23 7.12 -26.95 2.27
CA PHE A 23 6.34 -25.78 1.92
C PHE A 23 6.38 -24.70 3.02
N VAL A 24 6.25 -25.10 4.29
CA VAL A 24 6.35 -24.19 5.44
C VAL A 24 7.78 -23.66 5.58
N VAL A 25 8.80 -24.51 5.48
CA VAL A 25 10.21 -24.10 5.58
C VAL A 25 10.58 -23.09 4.50
N VAL A 26 10.16 -23.32 3.25
CA VAL A 26 10.38 -22.35 2.16
C VAL A 26 9.60 -21.06 2.43
N GLY A 27 8.35 -21.15 2.88
CA GLY A 27 7.55 -19.97 3.27
C GLY A 27 8.19 -19.12 4.37
N LEU A 28 8.84 -19.76 5.35
CA LEU A 28 9.60 -19.09 6.42
C LEU A 28 10.95 -18.52 5.95
N ALA A 29 11.51 -19.02 4.84
CA ALA A 29 12.76 -18.53 4.28
C ALA A 29 12.58 -17.36 3.30
N LEU A 30 11.34 -17.09 2.86
CA LEU A 30 11.00 -15.99 1.96
C LEU A 30 11.01 -14.63 2.69
N PRO A 31 11.23 -13.51 1.99
CA PRO A 31 11.20 -12.18 2.61
C PRO A 31 9.88 -11.91 3.31
N HIS A 32 9.96 -11.39 4.53
CA HIS A 32 8.78 -11.00 5.33
C HIS A 32 8.31 -9.57 5.07
N THR A 33 9.04 -8.85 4.21
CA THR A 33 8.76 -7.48 3.81
C THR A 33 8.96 -7.33 2.31
N VAL A 34 8.06 -6.59 1.67
CA VAL A 34 8.21 -6.12 0.29
C VAL A 34 8.16 -4.61 0.27
N GLU A 35 9.11 -3.99 -0.43
CA GLU A 35 9.16 -2.54 -0.66
C GLU A 35 8.93 -2.25 -2.13
N VAL A 36 8.09 -1.25 -2.41
CA VAL A 36 7.72 -0.81 -3.74
C VAL A 36 7.86 0.70 -3.83
N THR A 37 8.58 1.17 -4.85
CA THR A 37 8.73 2.61 -5.13
C THR A 37 8.22 2.94 -6.52
N ARG A 38 7.43 4.01 -6.62
CA ARG A 38 6.98 4.61 -7.89
C ARG A 38 7.15 6.12 -7.84
N SER A 39 7.23 6.74 -9.01
CA SER A 39 7.42 8.19 -9.11
C SER A 39 6.66 8.76 -10.29
N VAL A 40 6.29 10.04 -10.19
CA VAL A 40 5.66 10.80 -11.27
C VAL A 40 6.14 12.25 -11.24
N THR A 41 6.31 12.84 -12.42
CA THR A 41 6.51 14.29 -12.56
C THR A 41 5.17 14.96 -12.78
N LEU A 42 4.89 15.99 -11.98
CA LEU A 42 3.67 16.78 -11.95
C LEU A 42 3.96 18.18 -12.49
N ASP A 43 3.07 18.70 -13.34
CA ASP A 43 3.15 20.06 -13.88
C ASP A 43 2.49 21.06 -12.92
N ALA A 44 3.02 21.09 -11.69
CA ALA A 44 2.59 21.97 -10.63
C ALA A 44 3.71 22.13 -9.60
N SER A 45 3.69 23.27 -8.92
CA SER A 45 4.63 23.57 -7.86
C SER A 45 4.43 22.64 -6.65
N PRO A 46 5.47 22.44 -5.81
CA PRO A 46 5.33 21.68 -4.58
C PRO A 46 4.22 22.21 -3.67
N ALA A 47 3.96 23.52 -3.69
CA ALA A 47 2.92 24.17 -2.90
C ALA A 47 1.49 23.81 -3.35
N GLU A 48 1.30 23.51 -4.63
CA GLU A 48 0.01 23.05 -5.18
C GLU A 48 -0.18 21.55 -4.96
N VAL A 49 0.91 20.77 -5.01
CA VAL A 49 0.85 19.30 -4.82
C VAL A 49 0.68 18.92 -3.34
N PHE A 50 1.41 19.58 -2.44
CA PHE A 50 1.49 19.17 -1.03
C PHE A 50 0.14 19.08 -0.31
N PRO A 51 -0.84 19.97 -0.54
CA PRO A 51 -2.17 19.86 0.05
C PRO A 51 -2.93 18.58 -0.26
N HIS A 52 -2.57 17.86 -1.34
CA HIS A 52 -3.16 16.57 -1.68
C HIS A 52 -2.49 15.39 -0.94
N LEU A 53 -1.33 15.63 -0.33
CA LEU A 53 -0.51 14.60 0.32
C LEU A 53 -0.67 14.63 1.84
N ASP A 54 -0.75 15.82 2.45
CA ASP A 54 -0.83 15.96 3.91
C ASP A 54 -2.25 15.91 4.47
N ASP A 55 -3.26 15.75 3.61
CA ASP A 55 -4.68 15.71 3.93
C ASP A 55 -5.30 14.37 3.52
N LEU A 56 -5.67 13.55 4.51
CA LEU A 56 -6.28 12.24 4.25
C LEU A 56 -7.62 12.35 3.51
N GLU A 57 -8.36 13.44 3.67
CA GLU A 57 -9.60 13.65 2.92
C GLU A 57 -9.31 13.83 1.42
N ALA A 58 -8.23 14.53 1.08
CA ALA A 58 -7.79 14.71 -0.30
C ALA A 58 -7.33 13.39 -0.96
N TRP A 59 -6.88 12.40 -0.18
CA TRP A 59 -6.47 11.09 -0.70
C TRP A 59 -7.61 10.36 -1.41
N THR A 60 -8.86 10.59 -1.01
CA THR A 60 -10.07 10.03 -1.63
C THR A 60 -10.12 10.29 -3.14
N ALA A 61 -9.59 11.43 -3.60
CA ALA A 61 -9.64 11.84 -5.00
C ALA A 61 -8.61 11.13 -5.91
N TRP A 62 -7.51 10.61 -5.35
CA TRP A 62 -6.40 10.08 -6.15
C TRP A 62 -5.94 8.68 -5.76
N THR A 63 -6.36 8.16 -4.60
CA THR A 63 -6.11 6.80 -4.13
C THR A 63 -7.38 5.94 -4.19
N PRO A 64 -7.29 4.62 -3.95
CA PRO A 64 -8.47 3.75 -3.84
C PRO A 64 -9.37 4.03 -2.63
N TRP A 65 -8.96 4.90 -1.69
CA TRP A 65 -9.75 5.15 -0.48
C TRP A 65 -11.14 5.76 -0.74
N GLY A 66 -11.39 6.32 -1.92
CA GLY A 66 -12.74 6.77 -2.30
C GLY A 66 -13.75 5.65 -2.52
N ASP A 67 -13.28 4.41 -2.70
CA ASP A 67 -14.12 3.23 -2.90
C ASP A 67 -14.29 2.40 -1.62
N VAL A 68 -13.66 2.84 -0.51
CA VAL A 68 -13.64 2.12 0.78
C VAL A 68 -14.42 2.91 1.82
N GLU A 69 -15.42 2.26 2.43
CA GLU A 69 -16.14 2.85 3.56
C GLU A 69 -15.18 3.07 4.74
N SER A 70 -14.92 4.34 5.05
CA SER A 70 -13.95 4.74 6.06
C SER A 70 -14.33 6.11 6.61
N HIS A 71 -13.79 6.44 7.78
CA HIS A 71 -13.96 7.76 8.39
C HIS A 71 -12.62 8.31 8.88
N ILE A 72 -12.55 9.63 9.00
CA ILE A 72 -11.38 10.31 9.55
C ILE A 72 -11.62 10.58 11.03
N GLU A 73 -10.65 10.23 11.86
CA GLU A 73 -10.66 10.55 13.29
C GLU A 73 -9.87 11.83 13.55
N GLY A 74 -10.51 12.80 14.20
CA GLY A 74 -9.87 14.06 14.57
C GLY A 74 -9.60 14.98 13.38
N ASN A 75 -8.33 15.36 13.18
CA ASN A 75 -7.91 16.21 12.07
C ASN A 75 -7.63 15.37 10.81
N SER A 76 -8.07 15.81 9.63
CA SER A 76 -7.72 15.15 8.37
C SER A 76 -6.28 15.38 7.96
N ARG A 77 -5.61 16.40 8.54
CA ARG A 77 -4.28 16.86 8.10
C ARG A 77 -3.18 16.70 9.13
N GLY A 78 -1.96 16.55 8.63
CA GLY A 78 -0.75 16.64 9.46
C GLY A 78 -0.49 15.40 10.31
N THR A 79 0.58 15.45 11.11
CA THR A 79 0.95 14.35 12.01
C THR A 79 -0.16 14.05 13.01
N GLY A 80 -0.52 12.77 13.13
CA GLY A 80 -1.60 12.27 13.97
C GLY A 80 -2.94 12.18 13.25
N ALA A 81 -3.09 12.71 12.04
CA ALA A 81 -4.29 12.50 11.24
C ALA A 81 -4.49 11.01 10.98
N ALA A 82 -5.71 10.51 11.20
CA ALA A 82 -6.02 9.10 11.10
C ALA A 82 -7.27 8.84 10.26
N ARG A 83 -7.23 7.79 9.44
CA ARG A 83 -8.36 7.20 8.74
C ARG A 83 -8.57 5.79 9.24
N VAL A 84 -9.77 5.49 9.71
CA VAL A 84 -10.16 4.17 10.20
C VAL A 84 -11.15 3.56 9.21
N TRP A 85 -11.00 2.28 8.92
CA TRP A 85 -11.91 1.54 8.05
C TRP A 85 -12.23 0.17 8.62
N ASP A 86 -13.36 -0.36 8.18
CA ASP A 86 -13.77 -1.74 8.42
C ASP A 86 -14.43 -2.26 7.16
N ASP A 87 -13.73 -3.12 6.41
CA ASP A 87 -14.20 -3.65 5.14
C ASP A 87 -14.07 -5.18 5.10
N PRO A 88 -15.11 -5.93 4.65
CA PRO A 88 -15.06 -7.39 4.60
C PRO A 88 -13.93 -7.98 3.73
N ASN A 89 -13.43 -7.23 2.76
CA ASN A 89 -12.38 -7.67 1.84
C ASN A 89 -10.99 -7.14 2.22
N LEU A 90 -10.91 -5.91 2.76
CA LEU A 90 -9.65 -5.28 3.16
C LEU A 90 -9.29 -5.52 4.64
N GLY A 91 -10.21 -6.09 5.43
CA GLY A 91 -10.10 -6.18 6.88
C GLY A 91 -10.37 -4.83 7.55
N SER A 92 -10.26 -4.81 8.87
CA SER A 92 -10.34 -3.57 9.65
C SER A 92 -8.94 -3.02 9.92
N GLY A 93 -8.80 -1.70 9.95
CA GLY A 93 -7.50 -1.09 10.19
C GLY A 93 -7.53 0.42 10.34
N THR A 94 -6.34 0.97 10.59
CA THR A 94 -6.11 2.40 10.79
C THR A 94 -4.89 2.85 10.00
N LEU A 95 -5.05 3.91 9.22
CA LEU A 95 -3.97 4.64 8.55
C LEU A 95 -3.72 5.91 9.33
N THR A 96 -2.47 6.17 9.71
CA THR A 96 -2.06 7.35 10.46
C THR A 96 -0.91 8.05 9.77
N ILE A 97 -1.03 9.38 9.59
CA ILE A 97 0.12 10.21 9.19
C ILE A 97 1.05 10.33 10.40
N THR A 98 2.27 9.80 10.27
CA THR A 98 3.25 9.75 11.36
C THR A 98 4.18 10.95 11.39
N ASN A 99 4.45 11.55 10.23
CA ASN A 99 5.34 12.71 10.11
C ASN A 99 5.01 13.52 8.86
N VAL A 100 5.13 14.85 8.97
CA VAL A 100 4.95 15.77 7.85
C VAL A 100 6.11 16.76 7.83
N ALA A 101 6.89 16.72 6.76
CA ALA A 101 7.88 17.74 6.46
C ALA A 101 7.31 18.65 5.35
N PRO A 102 6.89 19.89 5.67
CA PRO A 102 6.23 20.77 4.71
C PRO A 102 6.98 20.88 3.38
N LEU A 103 6.24 20.69 2.28
CA LEU A 103 6.74 20.73 0.88
C LEU A 103 7.85 19.70 0.56
N ARG A 104 8.11 18.73 1.46
CA ARG A 104 9.21 17.77 1.32
C ARG A 104 8.79 16.33 1.47
N SER A 105 8.03 15.99 2.51
CA SER A 105 7.55 14.61 2.66
C SER A 105 6.34 14.47 3.57
N VAL A 106 5.62 13.38 3.37
CA VAL A 106 4.57 12.87 4.26
C VAL A 106 4.83 11.39 4.49
N ASP A 107 5.01 11.01 5.76
CA ASP A 107 5.20 9.62 6.18
C ASP A 107 3.95 9.12 6.88
N TYR A 108 3.49 7.92 6.54
CA TYR A 108 2.31 7.30 7.14
C TYR A 108 2.57 5.83 7.48
N ARG A 109 1.77 5.34 8.42
CA ARG A 109 1.70 3.94 8.80
C ARG A 109 0.25 3.49 8.67
N ALA A 110 0.00 2.35 8.04
CA ALA A 110 -1.29 1.69 8.11
C ALA A 110 -1.14 0.34 8.82
N GLU A 111 -2.00 0.08 9.80
CA GLU A 111 -2.07 -1.15 10.56
C GLU A 111 -3.40 -1.82 10.25
N VAL A 112 -3.33 -3.08 9.83
CA VAL A 112 -4.50 -3.88 9.48
C VAL A 112 -4.57 -5.08 10.41
N GLU A 113 -5.78 -5.50 10.75
CA GLU A 113 -6.00 -6.73 11.51
C GLU A 113 -5.25 -7.92 10.87
N GLY A 114 -4.74 -8.82 11.72
CA GLY A 114 -3.93 -9.96 11.26
C GLY A 114 -2.42 -9.66 11.16
N GLY A 115 -1.97 -8.49 11.61
CA GLY A 115 -0.54 -8.16 11.74
C GLY A 115 0.11 -7.67 10.44
N LEU A 116 -0.70 -7.15 9.52
CA LEU A 116 -0.22 -6.48 8.31
C LEU A 116 0.07 -5.02 8.64
N THR A 117 1.27 -4.58 8.29
CA THR A 117 1.69 -3.19 8.49
C THR A 117 2.24 -2.64 7.18
N PHE A 118 1.74 -1.48 6.78
CA PHE A 118 2.22 -0.70 5.65
C PHE A 118 2.94 0.54 6.19
N LEU A 119 4.15 0.80 5.70
CA LEU A 119 4.87 2.04 5.97
C LEU A 119 5.11 2.72 4.64
N GLY A 120 4.60 3.93 4.49
CA GLY A 120 4.73 4.68 3.25
C GLY A 120 5.29 6.07 3.45
N THR A 121 6.03 6.52 2.45
CA THR A 121 6.63 7.85 2.36
C THR A 121 6.34 8.44 0.99
N LEU A 122 5.69 9.60 0.98
CA LEU A 122 5.52 10.46 -0.17
C LEU A 122 6.58 11.55 -0.11
N SER A 123 7.56 11.53 -1.01
CA SER A 123 8.65 12.50 -1.10
C SER A 123 8.43 13.47 -2.26
N VAL A 124 8.51 14.75 -1.96
CA VAL A 124 8.29 15.86 -2.89
C VAL A 124 9.63 16.53 -3.18
N ARG A 125 9.97 16.66 -4.47
CA ARG A 125 11.16 17.37 -4.92
C ARG A 125 10.80 18.37 -6.03
N PRO A 126 11.23 19.63 -5.93
CA PRO A 126 11.10 20.56 -7.05
C PRO A 126 11.83 20.03 -8.30
N GLU A 127 11.19 20.11 -9.46
CA GLU A 127 11.76 19.73 -10.75
C GLU A 127 11.42 20.79 -11.81
N GLY A 128 12.30 21.80 -11.94
CA GLY A 128 12.03 22.96 -12.78
C GLY A 128 10.80 23.75 -12.29
N PRO A 129 9.80 24.04 -13.15
CA PRO A 129 8.52 24.63 -12.72
C PRO A 129 7.57 23.62 -12.06
N GLY A 130 7.87 22.31 -12.15
CA GLY A 130 7.03 21.23 -11.66
C GLY A 130 7.55 20.54 -10.40
N THR A 131 7.02 19.36 -10.14
CA THR A 131 7.31 18.56 -8.95
C THR A 131 7.53 17.09 -9.31
N SER A 132 8.67 16.54 -8.88
CA SER A 132 8.88 15.08 -8.83
C SER A 132 8.31 14.55 -7.51
N LEU A 133 7.25 13.75 -7.59
CA LEU A 133 6.69 13.02 -6.46
C LEU A 133 7.16 11.56 -6.50
N VAL A 134 7.77 11.09 -5.42
CA VAL A 134 8.20 9.70 -5.23
C VAL A 134 7.39 9.09 -4.10
N TRP A 135 6.72 7.97 -4.35
CA TRP A 135 6.00 7.21 -3.35
C TRP A 135 6.69 5.87 -3.13
N THR A 136 7.22 5.68 -1.93
CA THR A 136 7.72 4.38 -1.46
C THR A 136 6.75 3.83 -0.44
N GLU A 137 6.35 2.58 -0.59
CA GLU A 137 5.54 1.85 0.38
C GLU A 137 6.17 0.48 0.65
N SER A 138 6.28 0.14 1.92
CA SER A 138 6.74 -1.17 2.38
C SER A 138 5.63 -1.87 3.14
N VAL A 139 5.48 -3.17 2.90
CA VAL A 139 4.48 -4.01 3.55
C VAL A 139 5.19 -5.11 4.30
N SER A 140 4.85 -5.29 5.57
CA SER A 140 5.34 -6.39 6.40
C SER A 140 4.19 -7.20 6.98
N TRP A 141 4.34 -8.52 7.01
CA TRP A 141 3.32 -9.48 7.46
C TRP A 141 3.83 -10.40 8.58
N GLY A 142 4.92 -10.00 9.24
CA GLY A 142 5.52 -10.77 10.33
C GLY A 142 5.90 -12.21 9.93
N MET A 143 5.85 -13.12 10.91
CA MET A 143 6.33 -14.50 10.78
C MET A 143 5.27 -15.46 10.20
N ASN A 144 4.46 -14.99 9.25
CA ASN A 144 3.44 -15.80 8.58
C ASN A 144 4.00 -16.46 7.29
N PRO A 145 4.26 -17.79 7.28
CA PRO A 145 4.87 -18.47 6.14
C PRO A 145 3.98 -18.52 4.90
N LEU A 146 2.66 -18.40 5.07
CA LEU A 146 1.73 -18.36 3.92
C LEU A 146 1.90 -17.04 3.14
N MET A 147 2.20 -15.95 3.85
CA MET A 147 2.39 -14.64 3.23
C MET A 147 3.73 -14.49 2.52
N GLY A 148 4.74 -15.30 2.86
CA GLY A 148 5.99 -15.37 2.09
C GLY A 148 5.72 -15.71 0.62
N TRP A 149 4.78 -16.62 0.34
CA TRP A 149 4.39 -16.99 -1.02
C TRP A 149 3.57 -15.91 -1.73
N THR A 150 2.72 -15.17 -1.01
CA THR A 150 1.91 -14.07 -1.58
C THR A 150 2.75 -12.84 -1.88
N GLY A 151 3.84 -12.60 -1.12
CA GLY A 151 4.79 -11.51 -1.35
C GLY A 151 5.38 -11.48 -2.77
N LEU A 152 5.52 -12.65 -3.42
CA LEU A 152 6.06 -12.76 -4.78
C LEU A 152 5.19 -12.06 -5.84
N THR A 153 3.87 -11.97 -5.63
CA THR A 153 2.94 -11.31 -6.55
C THR A 153 2.47 -9.97 -6.03
N LEU A 154 2.49 -9.77 -4.71
CA LEU A 154 2.02 -8.57 -4.02
C LEU A 154 2.77 -7.32 -4.50
N GLY A 155 4.10 -7.38 -4.62
CA GLY A 155 4.89 -6.22 -5.06
C GLY A 155 4.52 -5.71 -6.45
N ASN A 156 4.16 -6.60 -7.37
CA ASN A 156 3.69 -6.22 -8.70
C ASN A 156 2.28 -5.61 -8.68
N ALA A 157 1.37 -6.20 -7.90
CA ALA A 157 0.01 -5.68 -7.75
C ALA A 157 0.01 -4.29 -7.09
N GLN A 158 0.75 -4.15 -5.99
CA GLN A 158 0.96 -2.90 -5.27
C GLN A 158 1.62 -1.85 -6.18
N GLY A 159 2.66 -2.23 -6.92
CA GLY A 159 3.31 -1.32 -7.87
C GLY A 159 2.36 -0.72 -8.91
N ARG A 160 1.43 -1.52 -9.45
CA ARG A 160 0.39 -1.03 -10.37
C ARG A 160 -0.62 -0.11 -9.69
N GLN A 161 -0.98 -0.38 -8.44
CA GLN A 161 -1.90 0.45 -7.68
C GLN A 161 -1.28 1.81 -7.30
N LEU A 162 -0.01 1.83 -6.89
CA LEU A 162 0.75 3.06 -6.65
C LEU A 162 0.85 3.89 -7.93
N GLU A 163 1.24 3.27 -9.03
CA GLU A 163 1.35 3.93 -10.35
C GLU A 163 0.00 4.52 -10.80
N GLY A 164 -1.09 3.74 -10.75
CA GLY A 164 -2.42 4.23 -11.11
C GLY A 164 -2.93 5.37 -10.20
N SER A 165 -2.51 5.40 -8.94
CA SER A 165 -2.87 6.47 -8.00
C SER A 165 -2.06 7.75 -8.26
N LEU A 166 -0.76 7.61 -8.54
CA LEU A 166 0.08 8.73 -8.97
C LEU A 166 -0.41 9.34 -10.30
N ASP A 167 -0.87 8.51 -11.23
CA ASP A 167 -1.47 8.96 -12.48
C ASP A 167 -2.79 9.71 -12.27
N ARG A 168 -3.63 9.27 -11.31
CA ARG A 168 -4.83 10.01 -10.91
C ARG A 168 -4.46 11.38 -10.35
N LEU A 169 -3.48 11.46 -9.45
CA LEU A 169 -3.00 12.71 -8.89
C LEU A 169 -2.46 13.66 -9.98
N ARG A 170 -1.68 13.13 -10.93
CA ARG A 170 -1.19 13.91 -12.07
C ARG A 170 -2.31 14.56 -12.87
N ARG A 171 -3.39 13.84 -13.13
CA ARG A 171 -4.56 14.38 -13.84
C ARG A 171 -5.33 15.40 -13.00
N LEU A 172 -5.49 15.13 -11.70
CA LEU A 172 -6.17 16.02 -10.77
C LEU A 172 -5.52 17.41 -10.77
N VAL A 173 -4.20 17.44 -10.63
CA VAL A 173 -3.41 18.67 -10.53
C VAL A 173 -3.24 19.36 -11.89
N ALA A 174 -3.16 18.61 -12.99
CA ALA A 174 -3.20 19.22 -14.33
C ALA A 174 -4.56 19.88 -14.63
N GLY A 175 -5.66 19.29 -14.13
CA GLY A 175 -7.01 19.81 -14.31
C GLY A 175 -7.29 21.09 -13.52
N SER A 176 -6.68 21.26 -12.34
CA SER A 176 -6.76 22.52 -11.57
C SER A 176 -6.00 23.68 -12.23
N ASN A 177 -5.02 23.37 -13.09
CA ASN A 177 -4.19 24.36 -13.80
C ASN A 177 -4.69 24.69 -15.22
N GLY A 178 -5.83 24.12 -15.65
CA GLY A 178 -6.45 24.45 -16.93
C GLY A 178 -7.03 25.87 -16.94
N PRO A 179 -7.03 26.57 -18.10
CA PRO A 179 -7.69 27.87 -18.20
C PRO A 179 -9.17 27.71 -17.85
N ASN A 180 -9.61 28.49 -16.86
CA ASN A 180 -11.00 28.58 -16.43
C ASN A 180 -11.91 28.69 -17.69
N PRO A 181 -12.86 27.78 -17.92
CA PRO A 181 -13.76 27.93 -19.05
C PRO A 181 -14.50 29.28 -18.91
N PRO A 182 -14.68 30.06 -19.99
CA PRO A 182 -15.46 31.28 -19.91
C PRO A 182 -16.83 30.92 -19.35
N GLY A 183 -17.20 31.58 -18.25
CA GLY A 183 -18.43 31.32 -17.51
C GLY A 183 -19.64 31.27 -18.43
N ARG A 184 -20.53 30.32 -18.16
CA ARG A 184 -21.89 30.33 -18.71
C ARG A 184 -22.77 31.28 -17.93
#